data_AF-A0AAW0HPL6-F1
#
_entry.id   AF-A0AAW0HPL6-F1
#
_cell.length_a   1.000
_cell.length_b   1.000
_cell.length_c   1.000
_cell.angle_alpha   90.00
_cell.angle_beta   90.00
_cell.angle_gamma   90.00
#
_symmetry.space_group_name_H-M   'P 1'
#
loop_
_entity.id
_entity.type
_entity.pdbx_description
1 polymer ?
#
loop_
_entity_poly.entity_id
_entity_poly.type
_entity_poly.pdbx_seq_one_letter_code
_entity_poly.pdbx_strand_id
1 'polypeptide(L)'
;LKDKNQGELIPPVLRWTVTYLREKGLRTEGLFRRSASAQTVRQVQRLYDQGKPVNFDDYGDMHVPAVILKTFLRELPQPLLTFQAYEQILGITSVESSLRVTHCRLILQSLPEHNYTVLRYLMGFLHEVSQESISNKMTSSNLACVFGLNLIWPSQGVASLSALVPLNLFTELLIEYYDKVFSTQEAPGEHTQNTVEVEQAAPVTKRFTPTGTPRASPYLPRLRVP
;
A
#
# COMPACT_ATOMS: atom_id res chain seq x y z
N LEU A 1 -9.65 13.49 8.58
CA LEU A 1 -8.92 13.23 7.31
C LEU A 1 -9.74 13.71 6.11
N LYS A 2 -10.99 13.25 5.92
CA LYS A 2 -11.85 13.66 4.79
C LYS A 2 -12.11 15.18 4.70
N ASP A 3 -12.42 15.86 5.80
CA ASP A 3 -12.80 17.29 5.78
C ASP A 3 -11.68 18.24 5.38
N LYS A 4 -10.41 17.80 5.51
CA LYS A 4 -9.22 18.59 5.11
C LYS A 4 -8.71 18.23 3.72
N ASN A 5 -9.28 17.22 3.06
CA ASN A 5 -8.70 16.63 1.86
C ASN A 5 -9.34 17.09 0.55
N GLN A 6 -10.24 18.09 0.58
CA GLN A 6 -10.90 18.65 -0.62
C GLN A 6 -11.51 17.61 -1.58
N GLY A 7 -11.90 16.43 -1.07
CA GLY A 7 -12.43 15.32 -1.87
C GLY A 7 -11.39 14.36 -2.47
N GLU A 8 -10.09 14.61 -2.30
CA GLU A 8 -9.05 13.68 -2.73
C GLU A 8 -8.95 12.44 -1.82
N LEU A 9 -8.41 11.34 -2.34
CA LEU A 9 -8.15 10.12 -1.56
C LEU A 9 -6.85 10.20 -0.75
N ILE A 10 -5.84 10.94 -1.24
CA ILE A 10 -4.52 11.07 -0.61
C ILE A 10 -4.29 12.55 -0.24
N PRO A 11 -4.00 12.87 1.04
CA PRO A 11 -3.68 14.24 1.47
C PRO A 11 -2.61 14.92 0.61
N PRO A 12 -2.80 16.16 0.15
CA PRO A 12 -1.85 16.85 -0.70
C PRO A 12 -0.44 16.91 -0.11
N VAL A 13 -0.30 17.20 1.19
CA VAL A 13 1.00 17.20 1.90
C VAL A 13 1.70 15.84 1.75
N LEU A 14 0.96 14.74 1.89
CA LEU A 14 1.50 13.39 1.72
C LEU A 14 1.86 13.14 0.26
N ARG A 15 0.98 13.48 -0.68
CA ARG A 15 1.20 13.32 -2.13
C ARG A 15 2.47 14.05 -2.57
N TRP A 16 2.59 15.34 -2.26
CA TRP A 16 3.72 16.17 -2.72
C TRP A 16 5.05 15.76 -2.10
N THR A 17 5.08 15.48 -0.79
CA THR A 17 6.30 15.00 -0.13
C THR A 17 6.74 13.64 -0.65
N VAL A 18 5.81 12.70 -0.85
CA VAL A 18 6.11 11.37 -1.41
C VAL A 18 6.58 11.48 -2.86
N THR A 19 5.90 12.24 -3.71
CA THR A 19 6.31 12.43 -5.11
C THR A 19 7.73 12.99 -5.20
N TYR A 20 8.01 14.07 -4.47
CA TYR A 20 9.33 14.69 -4.49
C TYR A 20 10.44 13.75 -4.00
N LEU A 21 10.20 13.03 -2.89
CA LEU A 21 11.17 12.10 -2.34
C LEU A 21 11.36 10.86 -3.23
N ARG A 22 10.32 10.38 -3.91
CA ARG A 22 10.43 9.29 -4.88
C ARG A 22 11.30 9.68 -6.07
N GLU A 23 11.15 10.91 -6.55
CA GLU A 23 11.91 11.41 -7.71
C GLU A 23 13.38 11.72 -7.38
N LYS A 24 13.66 12.26 -6.18
CA LYS A 24 14.98 12.85 -5.87
C LYS A 24 15.66 12.32 -4.60
N GLY A 25 14.89 11.70 -3.70
CA GLY A 25 15.33 11.43 -2.32
C GLY A 25 15.61 9.97 -1.98
N LEU A 26 15.24 9.01 -2.82
CA LEU A 26 15.31 7.57 -2.49
C LEU A 26 16.69 7.09 -2.04
N ARG A 27 17.77 7.69 -2.56
CA ARG A 27 19.16 7.31 -2.24
C ARG A 27 19.82 8.20 -1.18
N THR A 28 19.09 9.15 -0.59
CA THR A 28 19.64 10.04 0.43
C THR A 28 19.91 9.28 1.72
N GLU A 29 21.17 9.30 2.18
CA GLU A 29 21.57 8.66 3.43
C GLU A 29 20.77 9.15 4.63
N GLY A 30 20.19 8.22 5.39
CA GLY A 30 19.40 8.50 6.58
C GLY A 30 18.08 9.20 6.30
N LEU A 31 17.48 9.00 5.12
CA LEU A 31 16.13 9.47 4.82
C LEU A 31 15.14 9.07 5.93
N PHE A 32 14.28 9.99 6.36
CA PHE A 32 13.42 9.88 7.55
C PHE A 32 14.12 9.77 8.92
N ARG A 33 15.37 9.34 9.01
CA ARG A 33 16.10 9.29 10.29
C ARG A 33 16.67 10.65 10.69
N ARG A 34 17.27 11.37 9.74
CA ARG A 34 17.93 12.65 10.03
C ARG A 34 16.92 13.76 10.24
N SER A 35 17.30 14.71 11.09
CA SER A 35 16.55 15.94 11.35
C SER A 35 16.80 16.97 10.26
N ALA A 36 15.84 17.88 10.09
CA ALA A 36 15.95 19.08 9.26
C ALA A 36 15.83 20.33 10.15
N SER A 37 16.16 21.50 9.61
CA SER A 37 16.03 22.78 10.33
C SER A 37 14.59 23.01 10.83
N ALA A 38 14.43 23.17 12.15
CA ALA A 38 13.12 23.43 12.76
C ALA A 38 12.50 24.76 12.31
N GLN A 39 13.31 25.75 11.91
CA GLN A 39 12.82 26.99 11.32
C GLN A 39 12.23 26.73 9.93
N THR A 40 12.95 25.98 9.10
CA THR A 40 12.51 25.62 7.75
C THR A 40 11.24 24.77 7.77
N VAL A 41 11.18 23.76 8.63
CA VAL A 41 10.00 22.90 8.80
C VAL A 41 8.77 23.73 9.18
N ARG A 42 8.90 24.64 10.17
CA ARG A 42 7.80 25.54 10.55
C ARG A 42 7.40 26.52 9.45
N GLN A 43 8.35 26.98 8.64
CA GLN A 43 8.03 27.79 7.47
C GLN A 43 7.21 27.02 6.44
N VAL A 44 7.62 25.80 6.11
CA VAL A 44 6.89 24.92 5.16
C VAL A 44 5.50 24.57 5.68
N GLN A 45 5.35 24.23 6.96
CA GLN A 45 4.02 23.99 7.57
C GLN A 45 3.10 25.20 7.41
N ARG A 46 3.58 26.41 7.74
CA ARG A 46 2.81 27.66 7.57
C ARG A 46 2.36 27.90 6.12
N LEU A 47 3.19 27.52 5.14
CA LEU A 47 2.82 27.65 3.72
C LEU A 47 1.69 26.68 3.38
N TYR A 48 1.77 25.42 3.82
CA TYR A 48 0.71 24.44 3.61
C TYR A 48 -0.60 24.82 4.31
N ASP A 49 -0.54 25.34 5.54
CA ASP A 49 -1.72 25.81 6.27
C ASP A 49 -2.42 26.99 5.58
N GLN A 50 -1.66 27.79 4.81
CA GLN A 50 -2.15 28.89 3.99
C GLN A 50 -2.61 28.44 2.59
N GLY A 51 -2.50 27.15 2.27
CA GLY A 51 -2.79 26.62 0.93
C GLY A 51 -1.81 27.09 -0.14
N LYS A 52 -0.61 27.55 0.24
CA LYS A 52 0.42 28.02 -0.69
C LYS A 52 1.24 26.84 -1.22
N PRO A 53 1.65 26.89 -2.50
CA PRO A 53 2.54 25.88 -3.05
C PRO A 53 3.91 25.94 -2.38
N VAL A 54 4.57 24.79 -2.25
CA VAL A 54 5.91 24.65 -1.70
C VAL A 54 6.76 23.92 -2.72
N ASN A 55 7.87 24.52 -3.15
CA ASN A 55 8.89 23.86 -3.93
C ASN A 55 10.02 23.40 -2.99
N PHE A 56 10.23 22.08 -2.89
CA PHE A 56 11.25 21.54 -1.98
C PHE A 56 12.69 21.80 -2.47
N ASP A 57 12.89 22.09 -3.75
CA ASP A 57 14.21 22.45 -4.30
C ASP A 57 14.75 23.76 -3.70
N ASP A 58 13.86 24.67 -3.28
CA ASP A 58 14.24 25.98 -2.72
C ASP A 58 14.97 25.88 -1.36
N TYR A 59 14.92 24.73 -0.70
CA TYR A 59 15.47 24.53 0.65
C TYR A 59 16.83 23.80 0.67
N GLY A 60 17.22 23.14 -0.42
CA GLY A 60 18.51 22.43 -0.51
C GLY A 60 18.74 21.27 0.46
N ASP A 61 17.72 20.84 1.21
CA ASP A 61 17.81 19.76 2.19
C ASP A 61 16.70 18.72 1.97
N MET A 62 17.11 17.53 1.53
CA MET A 62 16.21 16.40 1.23
C MET A 62 15.51 15.84 2.49
N HIS A 63 15.99 16.18 3.69
CA HIS A 63 15.35 15.78 4.93
C HIS A 63 14.15 16.66 5.29
N VAL A 64 14.01 17.86 4.71
CA VAL A 64 12.85 18.74 4.94
C VAL A 64 11.53 18.06 4.55
N PRO A 65 11.32 17.58 3.30
CA PRO A 65 10.08 16.88 2.94
C PRO A 65 9.84 15.63 3.79
N ALA A 66 10.91 14.90 4.17
CA ALA A 66 10.80 13.73 5.03
C ALA A 66 10.31 14.06 6.45
N VAL A 67 10.78 15.17 7.03
CA VAL A 67 10.32 15.64 8.34
C VAL A 67 8.90 16.18 8.27
N ILE A 68 8.53 16.88 7.20
CA ILE A 68 7.17 17.38 6.98
C ILE A 68 6.18 16.22 6.90
N LEU A 69 6.49 15.18 6.12
CA LEU A 69 5.65 13.99 6.00
C LEU A 69 5.38 13.35 7.37
N LYS A 70 6.43 13.09 8.16
CA LYS A 70 6.29 12.50 9.51
C LYS A 70 5.47 13.41 10.44
N THR A 71 5.69 14.71 10.35
CA THR A 71 5.02 15.69 11.20
C THR A 71 3.54 15.76 10.88
N PHE A 72 3.17 15.76 9.60
CA PHE A 72 1.79 15.69 9.16
C PHE A 72 1.05 14.48 9.75
N LEU A 73 1.68 13.29 9.73
CA LEU A 73 1.07 12.07 10.29
C LEU A 73 0.88 12.17 11.81
N ARG A 74 1.87 12.69 12.53
CA ARG A 74 1.85 12.87 13.99
C ARG A 74 0.84 13.90 14.47
N GLU A 75 0.57 14.92 13.66
CA GLU A 75 -0.35 16.02 13.99
C GLU A 75 -1.80 15.72 13.58
N LEU A 76 -2.08 14.53 13.05
CA LEU A 76 -3.46 14.12 12.79
C LEU A 76 -4.28 14.09 14.11
N PRO A 77 -5.57 14.49 14.07
CA PRO A 77 -6.42 14.45 15.26
C PRO A 77 -6.68 13.02 15.77
N GLN A 78 -6.51 12.03 14.89
CA GLN A 78 -6.56 10.61 15.20
C GLN A 78 -5.41 9.93 14.45
N PRO A 79 -4.74 8.92 15.03
CA PRO A 79 -3.71 8.17 14.34
C PRO A 79 -4.22 7.58 13.04
N LEU A 80 -3.32 7.45 12.06
CA LEU A 80 -3.66 6.87 10.77
C LEU A 80 -4.21 5.44 10.90
N LEU A 81 -3.67 4.66 11.83
CA LEU A 81 -4.15 3.31 12.15
C LEU A 81 -5.40 3.28 13.06
N THR A 82 -5.93 4.44 13.45
CA THR A 82 -7.06 4.61 14.39
C THR A 82 -6.78 4.13 15.82
N PHE A 83 -7.55 4.65 16.79
CA PHE A 83 -7.41 4.22 18.18
C PHE A 83 -7.89 2.77 18.41
N GLN A 84 -8.83 2.28 17.60
CA GLN A 84 -9.40 0.94 17.74
C GLN A 84 -8.40 -0.18 17.40
N ALA A 85 -7.42 0.10 16.53
CA ALA A 85 -6.40 -0.88 16.18
C ALA A 85 -5.29 -1.00 17.24
N TYR A 86 -5.19 -0.07 18.20
CA TYR A 86 -4.04 0.03 19.10
C TYR A 86 -3.81 -1.25 19.90
N GLU A 87 -4.82 -1.71 20.65
CA GLU A 87 -4.70 -2.94 21.46
C GLU A 87 -4.47 -4.20 20.59
N GLN A 88 -5.09 -4.26 19.41
CA GLN A 88 -4.88 -5.37 18.48
C GLN A 88 -3.43 -5.43 17.98
N ILE A 89 -2.83 -4.27 17.71
CA ILE A 89 -1.43 -4.16 17.30
C ILE A 89 -0.50 -4.54 18.46
N LEU A 90 -0.80 -4.14 19.70
CA LEU A 90 0.01 -4.53 20.86
C LEU A 90 0.10 -6.05 21.03
N GLY A 91 -0.98 -6.78 20.69
CA GLY A 91 -1.03 -8.24 20.73
C GLY A 91 -0.19 -8.96 19.67
N ILE A 92 0.40 -8.25 18.69
CA ILE A 92 1.10 -8.88 17.55
C ILE A 92 2.31 -9.73 17.99
N THR A 93 2.94 -9.39 19.11
CA THR A 93 4.09 -10.14 19.65
C THR A 93 3.69 -11.50 20.21
N SER A 94 2.43 -11.64 20.66
CA SER A 94 1.85 -12.90 21.13
C SER A 94 1.40 -13.82 19.98
N VAL A 95 1.34 -13.30 18.74
CA VAL A 95 1.03 -14.10 17.54
C VAL A 95 2.27 -14.84 17.07
N GLU A 96 2.08 -16.11 16.70
CA GLU A 96 3.13 -16.94 16.08
C GLU A 96 3.70 -16.24 14.84
N SER A 97 5.03 -16.21 14.71
CA SER A 97 5.73 -15.47 13.65
C SER A 97 5.22 -15.77 12.24
N SER A 98 4.87 -17.04 11.95
CA SER A 98 4.34 -17.49 10.66
C SER A 98 2.97 -16.88 10.31
N LEU A 99 2.18 -16.51 11.31
CA LEU A 99 0.82 -15.99 11.18
C LEU A 99 0.74 -14.46 11.23
N ARG A 100 1.80 -13.76 11.64
CA ARG A 100 1.79 -12.31 11.86
C ARG A 100 1.36 -11.51 10.63
N VAL A 101 1.83 -11.88 9.44
CA VAL A 101 1.43 -11.22 8.17
C VAL A 101 -0.08 -11.37 7.93
N THR A 102 -0.65 -12.53 8.22
CA THR A 102 -2.10 -12.76 8.13
C THR A 102 -2.85 -11.92 9.15
N HIS A 103 -2.37 -11.86 10.39
CA HIS A 103 -2.96 -11.00 11.42
C HIS A 103 -2.90 -9.51 11.07
N CYS A 104 -1.80 -9.03 10.48
CA CYS A 104 -1.72 -7.66 9.97
C CYS A 104 -2.86 -7.37 9.00
N ARG A 105 -3.12 -8.26 8.03
CA ARG A 105 -4.24 -8.09 7.09
C ARG A 105 -5.60 -7.98 7.78
N LEU A 106 -5.87 -8.82 8.77
CA LEU A 106 -7.13 -8.78 9.52
C LEU A 106 -7.33 -7.44 10.24
N ILE A 107 -6.26 -6.92 10.86
CA ILE A 107 -6.30 -5.59 11.50
C ILE A 107 -6.58 -4.52 10.43
N LEU A 108 -5.90 -4.56 9.29
CA LEU A 108 -6.08 -3.58 8.21
C LEU A 108 -7.49 -3.61 7.60
N GLN A 109 -8.14 -4.77 7.52
CA GLN A 109 -9.51 -4.91 7.03
C GLN A 109 -10.55 -4.22 7.93
N SER A 110 -10.22 -4.01 9.20
CA SER A 110 -11.09 -3.28 10.14
C SER A 110 -10.96 -1.75 10.04
N LEU A 111 -9.97 -1.24 9.29
CA LEU A 111 -9.75 0.19 9.16
C LEU A 111 -10.81 0.84 8.26
N PRO A 112 -11.19 2.09 8.55
CA PRO A 112 -11.96 2.90 7.61
C PRO A 112 -11.25 2.95 6.25
N GLU A 113 -12.03 2.85 5.17
CA GLU A 113 -11.52 2.79 3.79
C GLU A 113 -10.49 3.88 3.49
N HIS A 114 -10.78 5.11 3.89
CA HIS A 114 -9.88 6.24 3.66
C HIS A 114 -8.53 6.10 4.40
N ASN A 115 -8.55 5.62 5.65
CA ASN A 115 -7.33 5.34 6.42
C ASN A 115 -6.52 4.22 5.75
N TYR A 116 -7.19 3.15 5.32
CA TYR A 116 -6.56 2.05 4.60
C TYR A 116 -5.90 2.53 3.30
N THR A 117 -6.58 3.35 2.50
CA THR A 117 -6.05 3.90 1.24
C THR A 117 -4.79 4.74 1.48
N VAL A 118 -4.83 5.64 2.47
CA VAL A 118 -3.68 6.50 2.82
C VAL A 118 -2.52 5.67 3.37
N LEU A 119 -2.82 4.68 4.22
CA LEU A 119 -1.81 3.77 4.76
C LEU A 119 -1.15 2.95 3.66
N ARG A 120 -1.93 2.36 2.74
CA ARG A 120 -1.40 1.59 1.61
C ARG A 120 -0.47 2.44 0.74
N TYR A 121 -0.87 3.68 0.43
CA TYR A 121 -0.04 4.62 -0.33
C TYR A 121 1.30 4.91 0.37
N LEU A 122 1.26 5.18 1.68
CA LEU A 122 2.45 5.42 2.48
C LEU A 122 3.34 4.18 2.58
N MET A 123 2.79 3.02 2.90
CA MET A 123 3.55 1.77 3.06
C MET A 123 4.22 1.35 1.74
N GLY A 124 3.56 1.56 0.59
CA GLY A 124 4.16 1.29 -0.71
C GLY A 124 5.41 2.15 -0.95
N PHE A 125 5.34 3.44 -0.61
CA PHE A 125 6.50 4.31 -0.71
C PHE A 125 7.61 3.95 0.29
N LEU A 126 7.27 3.62 1.54
CA LEU A 126 8.28 3.18 2.51
C LEU A 126 8.93 1.84 2.11
N HIS A 127 8.17 0.96 1.46
CA HIS A 127 8.70 -0.25 0.85
C HIS A 127 9.74 0.10 -0.22
N GLU A 128 9.44 1.00 -1.16
CA GLU A 128 10.41 1.49 -2.16
C GLU A 128 11.68 2.06 -1.51
N VAL A 129 11.55 2.87 -0.45
CA VAL A 129 12.72 3.39 0.30
C VAL A 129 13.55 2.24 0.90
N SER A 130 12.91 1.22 1.44
CA SER A 130 13.61 0.07 2.04
C SER A 130 14.40 -0.75 1.01
N GLN A 131 13.95 -0.78 -0.25
CA GLN A 131 14.65 -1.45 -1.34
C GLN A 131 15.96 -0.74 -1.73
N GLU A 132 16.06 0.57 -1.48
CA GLU A 132 17.28 1.37 -1.71
C GLU A 132 18.20 1.44 -0.46
N SER A 133 17.99 0.56 0.53
CA SER A 133 18.70 0.56 1.82
C SER A 133 20.22 0.41 1.72
N ILE A 134 20.74 -0.16 0.63
CA ILE A 134 22.18 -0.20 0.36
C ILE A 134 22.76 1.23 0.27
N SER A 135 22.04 2.15 -0.36
CA SER A 135 22.44 3.56 -0.51
C SER A 135 21.96 4.42 0.66
N ASN A 136 20.66 4.40 0.97
CA ASN A 136 20.08 5.31 1.96
C ASN A 136 20.23 4.84 3.42
N LYS A 137 20.65 3.59 3.66
CA LYS A 137 20.86 2.97 4.99
C LYS A 137 19.59 2.76 5.83
N MET A 138 18.42 2.82 5.21
CA MET A 138 17.12 2.71 5.85
C MET A 138 16.43 1.41 5.47
N THR A 139 16.66 0.35 6.27
CA THR A 139 15.91 -0.91 6.18
C THR A 139 14.46 -0.74 6.63
N SER A 140 13.61 -1.73 6.35
CA SER A 140 12.24 -1.81 6.87
C SER A 140 12.19 -1.66 8.41
N SER A 141 13.09 -2.32 9.14
CA SER A 141 13.21 -2.17 10.60
C SER A 141 13.60 -0.76 11.04
N ASN A 142 14.57 -0.13 10.36
CA ASN A 142 14.96 1.26 10.67
C ASN A 142 13.82 2.25 10.40
N LEU A 143 13.10 2.07 9.29
CA LEU A 143 11.92 2.88 8.96
C LEU A 143 10.81 2.66 9.98
N ALA A 144 10.58 1.42 10.41
CA ALA A 144 9.58 1.09 11.42
C ALA A 144 9.84 1.78 12.76
N CYS A 145 11.10 1.81 13.20
CA CYS A 145 11.50 2.54 14.41
C CYS A 145 11.18 4.04 14.33
N VAL A 146 11.25 4.63 13.12
CA VAL A 146 10.89 6.03 12.90
C VAL A 146 9.38 6.20 12.79
N PHE A 147 8.68 5.33 12.09
CA PHE A 147 7.26 5.53 11.73
C PHE A 147 6.26 4.96 12.73
N GLY A 148 6.61 3.98 13.56
CA GLY A 148 5.65 3.30 14.45
C GLY A 148 4.79 4.27 15.27
N LEU A 149 5.42 5.22 15.96
CA LEU A 149 4.72 6.24 16.75
C LEU A 149 4.10 7.38 15.92
N ASN A 150 4.47 7.54 14.65
CA ASN A 150 3.81 8.49 13.76
C ASN A 150 2.55 7.89 13.12
N LEU A 151 2.38 6.57 13.17
CA LEU A 151 1.21 5.87 12.62
C LEU A 151 0.14 5.58 13.68
N ILE A 152 0.55 5.39 14.94
CA ILE A 152 -0.35 5.07 16.03
C ILE A 152 0.15 5.50 17.41
N TRP A 153 -0.79 5.86 18.28
CA TRP A 153 -0.60 6.23 19.67
C TRP A 153 -1.89 5.95 20.46
N PRO A 154 -1.85 5.80 21.79
CA PRO A 154 -3.05 5.57 22.60
C PRO A 154 -3.97 6.79 22.58
N SER A 155 -5.26 6.59 22.84
CA SER A 155 -6.25 7.67 22.89
C SER A 155 -6.07 8.62 24.08
N GLN A 156 -5.34 8.18 25.12
CA GLN A 156 -5.03 8.94 26.31
C GLN A 156 -3.56 8.76 26.69
N GLY A 157 -2.91 9.86 27.07
CA GLY A 157 -1.52 9.86 27.48
C GLY A 157 -0.53 9.60 26.33
N VAL A 158 0.65 9.07 26.68
CA VAL A 158 1.72 8.74 25.74
C VAL A 158 1.90 7.23 25.67
N ALA A 159 2.35 6.72 24.52
CA ALA A 159 2.67 5.30 24.39
C ALA A 159 3.75 4.89 25.41
N SER A 160 3.54 3.78 26.10
CA SER A 160 4.52 3.23 27.04
C SER A 160 5.74 2.70 26.29
N LEU A 161 6.89 2.59 27.00
CA LEU A 161 8.09 2.00 26.41
C LEU A 161 7.86 0.55 25.96
N SER A 162 7.01 -0.20 26.68
CA SER A 162 6.63 -1.57 26.33
C SER A 162 5.85 -1.67 25.02
N ALA A 163 5.16 -0.60 24.60
CA ALA A 163 4.44 -0.57 23.33
C ALA A 163 5.37 -0.42 22.12
N LEU A 164 6.59 0.09 22.28
CA LEU A 164 7.46 0.36 21.12
C LEU A 164 7.77 -0.90 20.30
N VAL A 165 8.03 -2.02 20.97
CA VAL A 165 8.37 -3.29 20.29
C VAL A 165 7.23 -3.78 19.39
N PRO A 166 6.00 -3.99 19.88
CA PRO A 166 4.90 -4.42 19.03
C PRO A 166 4.54 -3.40 17.94
N LEU A 167 4.58 -2.10 18.24
CA LEU A 167 4.28 -1.05 17.25
C LEU A 167 5.29 -1.02 16.09
N ASN A 168 6.58 -1.12 16.42
CA ASN A 168 7.64 -1.18 15.42
C ASN A 168 7.58 -2.49 14.64
N LEU A 169 7.38 -3.63 15.31
CA LEU A 169 7.23 -4.92 14.62
C LEU A 169 6.07 -4.91 13.63
N PHE A 170 4.90 -4.39 14.03
CA PHE A 170 3.76 -4.27 13.13
C PHE A 170 4.10 -3.40 11.92
N THR A 171 4.71 -2.24 12.15
CA THR A 171 5.11 -1.31 11.07
C THR A 171 6.15 -1.94 10.14
N GLU A 172 7.12 -2.67 10.68
CA GLU A 172 8.14 -3.40 9.92
C GLU A 172 7.50 -4.44 9.00
N LEU A 173 6.56 -5.23 9.52
CA LEU A 173 5.83 -6.23 8.73
C LEU A 173 5.03 -5.60 7.58
N LEU A 174 4.43 -4.43 7.79
CA LEU A 174 3.71 -3.71 6.73
C LEU A 174 4.64 -3.23 5.61
N ILE A 175 5.87 -2.82 5.95
CA ILE A 175 6.87 -2.34 4.98
C ILE A 175 7.52 -3.52 4.27
N GLU A 176 8.03 -4.49 5.02
CA GLU A 176 8.78 -5.65 4.50
C GLU A 176 7.90 -6.52 3.60
N TYR A 177 6.67 -6.81 4.03
CA TYR A 177 5.74 -7.70 3.32
C TYR A 177 4.63 -6.93 2.61
N TYR A 178 4.92 -5.70 2.15
CA TYR A 178 3.94 -4.80 1.52
C TYR A 178 3.04 -5.51 0.51
N ASP A 179 3.62 -6.21 -0.47
CA ASP A 179 2.83 -6.90 -1.50
C ASP A 179 1.90 -7.95 -0.90
N LYS A 180 2.38 -8.76 0.05
CA LYS A 180 1.57 -9.82 0.68
C LYS A 180 0.47 -9.25 1.58
N VAL A 181 0.70 -8.10 2.20
CA VAL A 181 -0.25 -7.46 3.12
C VAL A 181 -1.32 -6.67 2.37
N PHE A 182 -0.95 -5.97 1.29
CA PHE A 182 -1.84 -5.07 0.55
C PHE A 182 -2.34 -5.63 -0.80
N SER A 183 -1.97 -6.85 -1.17
CA SER A 183 -2.60 -7.56 -2.30
C SER A 183 -4.07 -7.81 -2.02
N THR A 184 -4.92 -7.47 -2.98
CA THR A 184 -6.29 -7.97 -3.06
C THR A 184 -6.22 -9.48 -3.22
N GLN A 185 -6.87 -10.26 -2.35
CA GLN A 185 -6.98 -11.69 -2.58
C GLN A 185 -7.63 -11.91 -3.94
N GLU A 186 -6.94 -12.60 -4.85
CA GLU A 186 -7.61 -13.22 -5.99
C GLU A 186 -8.69 -14.14 -5.42
N ALA A 187 -9.92 -13.95 -5.88
CA ALA A 187 -11.04 -14.79 -5.48
C ALA A 187 -10.69 -16.26 -5.80
N PRO A 188 -10.82 -17.19 -4.85
CA PRO A 188 -10.70 -18.61 -5.18
C PRO A 188 -11.94 -19.05 -5.96
N GLY A 189 -11.82 -19.27 -7.27
CA GLY A 189 -12.74 -20.15 -7.99
C GLY A 189 -13.12 -19.75 -9.42
N GLU A 190 -12.33 -20.17 -10.41
CA GLU A 190 -12.87 -20.84 -11.59
C GLU A 190 -12.30 -22.27 -11.60
N HIS A 191 -12.99 -23.18 -10.91
CA HIS A 191 -12.81 -24.60 -11.18
C HIS A 191 -13.70 -24.93 -12.37
N THR A 192 -13.07 -25.13 -13.52
CA THR A 192 -13.69 -25.69 -14.71
C THR A 192 -14.35 -27.02 -14.34
N GLN A 193 -15.68 -27.03 -14.26
CA GLN A 193 -16.45 -28.26 -14.16
C GLN A 193 -16.36 -28.99 -15.51
N ASN A 194 -15.41 -29.92 -15.62
CA ASN A 194 -15.49 -30.97 -16.61
C ASN A 194 -16.60 -31.94 -16.15
N THR A 195 -17.82 -31.72 -16.64
CA THR A 195 -18.86 -32.76 -16.65
C THR A 195 -18.37 -33.90 -17.53
N VAL A 196 -17.99 -35.01 -16.89
CA VAL A 196 -17.75 -36.29 -17.55
C VAL A 196 -19.12 -36.97 -17.64
N GLU A 197 -19.71 -36.95 -18.84
CA GLU A 197 -20.89 -37.77 -19.15
C GLU A 197 -20.50 -39.25 -19.12
N VAL A 198 -21.27 -40.02 -18.36
CA VAL A 198 -21.19 -41.47 -18.29
C VAL A 198 -22.08 -42.04 -19.39
N GLU A 199 -21.51 -42.74 -20.37
CA GLU A 199 -22.30 -43.61 -21.24
C GLU A 199 -21.67 -45.00 -21.37
N GLN A 200 -22.47 -46.00 -20.99
CA GLN A 200 -22.14 -47.43 -20.96
C GLN A 200 -22.28 -48.07 -22.34
N ALA A 201 -21.49 -49.13 -22.54
CA ALA A 201 -21.26 -49.84 -23.79
C ALA A 201 -22.41 -50.75 -24.28
N ALA A 202 -22.52 -50.92 -25.61
CA ALA A 202 -22.72 -52.22 -26.27
C ALA A 202 -22.32 -52.18 -27.78
N PRO A 203 -21.81 -53.29 -28.38
CA PRO A 203 -21.22 -53.29 -29.73
C PRO A 203 -22.08 -54.05 -30.77
N VAL A 204 -22.21 -53.55 -32.02
CA VAL A 204 -22.59 -54.38 -33.20
C VAL A 204 -21.98 -53.84 -34.51
N THR A 205 -21.43 -54.78 -35.28
CA THR A 205 -20.74 -54.65 -36.58
C THR A 205 -21.70 -54.59 -37.78
N LYS A 206 -21.40 -53.77 -38.82
CA LYS A 206 -21.25 -54.15 -40.27
C LYS A 206 -21.66 -53.07 -41.31
N ARG A 207 -20.72 -52.88 -42.27
CA ARG A 207 -20.83 -52.69 -43.75
C ARG A 207 -21.13 -51.32 -44.41
N PHE A 208 -20.22 -50.96 -45.36
CA PHE A 208 -20.36 -50.49 -46.78
C PHE A 208 -21.56 -49.58 -47.11
N THR A 209 -21.52 -48.44 -47.84
CA THR A 209 -20.69 -47.91 -48.97
C THR A 209 -21.11 -46.44 -49.29
N PRO A 210 -20.43 -45.71 -50.20
CA PRO A 210 -20.41 -44.24 -50.29
C PRO A 210 -21.28 -43.64 -51.41
N THR A 211 -21.56 -42.34 -51.34
CA THR A 211 -21.92 -41.38 -52.43
C THR A 211 -22.07 -40.00 -51.77
N GLY A 212 -21.74 -38.82 -52.29
CA GLY A 212 -21.14 -38.29 -53.51
C GLY A 212 -20.95 -36.77 -53.30
N THR A 213 -19.91 -36.20 -53.90
CA THR A 213 -19.44 -34.79 -53.89
C THR A 213 -20.25 -33.88 -54.85
N PRO A 214 -19.90 -32.59 -55.13
CA PRO A 214 -19.31 -31.47 -54.36
C PRO A 214 -19.96 -30.07 -54.67
N ARG A 215 -19.29 -28.98 -54.21
CA ARG A 215 -19.26 -27.57 -54.71
C ARG A 215 -20.28 -26.59 -54.11
N ALA A 216 -20.00 -25.30 -53.86
CA ALA A 216 -18.86 -24.41 -54.13
C ALA A 216 -18.88 -23.19 -53.16
N SER A 217 -17.71 -22.58 -52.94
CA SER A 217 -17.51 -21.19 -52.47
C SER A 217 -17.43 -20.25 -53.70
N PRO A 218 -17.16 -18.92 -53.64
CA PRO A 218 -17.20 -17.91 -52.57
C PRO A 218 -18.04 -16.66 -53.00
N TYR A 219 -18.12 -15.60 -52.17
CA TYR A 219 -17.90 -14.17 -52.54
C TYR A 219 -18.53 -13.19 -51.52
N LEU A 220 -17.68 -12.33 -50.94
CA LEU A 220 -18.02 -11.00 -50.44
C LEU A 220 -18.35 -10.07 -51.63
N PRO A 221 -19.06 -8.94 -51.44
CA PRO A 221 -18.30 -7.70 -51.25
C PRO A 221 -18.94 -6.62 -50.34
N ARG A 222 -18.01 -5.75 -49.96
CA ARG A 222 -18.01 -4.45 -49.27
C ARG A 222 -18.99 -3.34 -49.74
N LEU A 223 -19.08 -2.36 -48.82
CA LEU A 223 -19.24 -0.89 -48.95
C LEU A 223 -20.66 -0.29 -49.11
N ARG A 224 -21.04 0.61 -48.19
CA ARG A 224 -21.02 2.07 -48.45
C ARG A 224 -21.30 2.92 -47.19
N VAL A 225 -20.51 3.99 -47.10
CA VAL A 225 -20.72 5.26 -46.36
C VAL A 225 -21.96 6.01 -46.87
N PRO A 226 -22.49 6.98 -46.11
CA PRO A 226 -22.07 8.38 -46.27
C PRO A 226 -21.22 8.93 -45.12
#